data_AF-A0A444Z775-F1
#
_entry.id   AF-A0A444Z775-F1
#
_cell.length_a   1.000
_cell.length_b   1.000
_cell.length_c   1.000
_cell.angle_alpha   90.00
_cell.angle_beta   90.00
_cell.angle_gamma   90.00
#
_symmetry.space_group_name_H-M   'P 1'
#
loop_
_entity.id
_entity.type
_entity.pdbx_description
1 polymer ?
#
loop_
_entity_poly.entity_id
_entity_poly.type
_entity_poly.pdbx_seq_one_letter_code
_entity_poly.pdbx_strand_id
1 'polypeptide(L)'
;MGRESSNEWEDEPLTPAGRLFAQPEMRQIIHCVVGTKNPFDIDSVKSELRKSAMLQHPRFTSLLVRDHRGREHWRPTQVDIERHVLIIDRPLSDADHDSAVNSYLADLSTEGLSMEKPLWELHILMAHNCAIFRIHHSLGDGISLMSMLLACCRKLHDPHSVPTIASSSSSRSRNTTWPNILWNLAVTLWFCLVFALEFILRCLCVRDRKTPLSGGAGVELWPRKIATASFSLQDMKTVKTAVPTATINDVLFAVISSGISRYLDFRAPNGVQEGIQLTGLAMVNLRKQPGLQELSNLMKSNSGARWGNKFGMLLLPIYYHRSNNSDPLAYLKRAKAMIDRKKQSLEAHFSYKVGDLVMSTLGPKFASWLNYRILCNTTFTISNVVGPQEEIMMVENPVTYLRANNSALPHALILNMVSYAGRADMQVQVAKDIIPDPEFLAKCFEDALLEMKEQVTAKI
;
A
#
# COMPACT_ATOMS: atom_id res chain seq x y z
N MET A 1 16.25 -20.26 -50.62
CA MET A 1 16.64 -19.83 -49.25
C MET A 1 15.66 -18.76 -48.81
N GLY A 2 14.56 -19.16 -48.17
CA GLY A 2 13.61 -18.23 -47.59
C GLY A 2 14.19 -17.67 -46.29
N ARG A 3 14.19 -16.34 -46.15
CA ARG A 3 14.40 -15.68 -44.87
C ARG A 3 13.19 -16.01 -43.99
N GLU A 4 13.39 -16.88 -43.01
CA GLU A 4 12.52 -16.92 -41.83
C GLU A 4 12.63 -15.55 -41.17
N SER A 5 11.53 -14.78 -41.21
CA SER A 5 11.38 -13.59 -40.39
C SER A 5 11.23 -14.04 -38.95
N SER A 6 12.33 -14.05 -38.20
CA SER A 6 12.27 -14.10 -36.74
C SER A 6 11.48 -12.87 -36.29
N ASN A 7 10.26 -13.08 -35.79
CA ASN A 7 9.54 -12.08 -35.00
C ASN A 7 10.34 -11.89 -33.69
N GLU A 8 11.41 -11.12 -33.74
CA GLU A 8 12.11 -10.64 -32.54
C GLU A 8 11.21 -9.58 -31.92
N TRP A 9 10.51 -9.98 -30.85
CA TRP A 9 9.81 -9.05 -29.99
C TRP A 9 10.81 -8.01 -29.47
N GLU A 10 10.59 -6.72 -29.74
CA GLU A 10 11.48 -5.66 -29.25
C GLU A 10 11.37 -5.53 -27.73
N ASP A 11 12.52 -5.43 -27.07
CA ASP A 11 12.61 -5.17 -25.64
C ASP A 11 12.08 -3.74 -25.34
N GLU A 12 11.16 -3.60 -24.39
CA GLU A 12 10.60 -2.31 -23.97
C GLU A 12 11.36 -1.76 -22.74
N PRO A 13 11.68 -0.46 -22.68
CA PRO A 13 12.38 0.10 -21.52
C PRO A 13 11.49 0.11 -20.27
N LEU A 14 12.10 -0.07 -19.09
CA LEU A 14 11.40 0.13 -17.83
C LEU A 14 11.04 1.61 -17.60
N THR A 15 9.90 1.84 -16.94
CA THR A 15 9.56 3.17 -16.42
C THR A 15 10.57 3.60 -15.34
N PRO A 16 10.75 4.90 -15.08
CA PRO A 16 11.62 5.36 -13.99
C PRO A 16 11.33 4.69 -12.64
N ALA A 17 10.06 4.59 -12.26
CA ALA A 17 9.66 3.87 -11.05
C ALA A 17 9.96 2.36 -11.13
N GLY A 18 9.75 1.72 -12.28
CA GLY A 18 10.13 0.32 -12.48
C GLY A 18 11.61 0.09 -12.24
N ARG A 19 12.48 1.00 -12.72
CA ARG A 19 13.93 0.94 -12.52
C ARG A 19 14.34 1.19 -11.07
N LEU A 20 13.61 2.03 -10.35
CA LEU A 20 13.76 2.21 -8.90
C LEU A 20 13.52 0.88 -8.17
N PHE A 21 12.38 0.23 -8.42
CA PHE A 21 12.03 -1.04 -7.79
C PHE A 21 12.87 -2.24 -8.27
N ALA A 22 13.57 -2.11 -9.40
CA ALA A 22 14.53 -3.11 -9.86
C ALA A 22 15.86 -3.08 -9.07
N GLN A 23 16.11 -2.01 -8.29
CA GLN A 23 17.29 -1.93 -7.44
C GLN A 23 17.17 -2.89 -6.25
N PRO A 24 18.29 -3.53 -5.81
CA PRO A 24 18.26 -4.53 -4.74
C PRO A 24 17.60 -4.03 -3.44
N GLU A 25 17.89 -2.80 -3.03
CA GLU A 25 17.41 -2.20 -1.77
C GLU A 25 15.92 -1.83 -1.82
N MET A 26 15.35 -1.79 -3.01
CA MET A 26 13.96 -1.40 -3.28
C MET A 26 13.19 -2.52 -3.97
N ARG A 27 13.67 -3.77 -3.91
CA ARG A 27 13.03 -4.94 -4.53
C ARG A 27 11.80 -5.37 -3.76
N GLN A 28 10.75 -4.58 -3.86
CA GLN A 28 9.51 -4.78 -3.13
C GLN A 28 8.59 -5.74 -3.87
N ILE A 29 7.98 -6.66 -3.11
CA ILE A 29 6.93 -7.53 -3.59
C ILE A 29 5.65 -7.14 -2.85
N ILE A 30 4.58 -6.96 -3.60
CA ILE A 30 3.24 -6.73 -3.10
C ILE A 30 2.56 -8.08 -3.00
N HIS A 31 1.93 -8.37 -1.86
CA HIS A 31 1.08 -9.54 -1.68
C HIS A 31 -0.36 -9.08 -1.60
N CYS A 32 -1.17 -9.45 -2.59
CA CYS A 32 -2.62 -9.27 -2.58
C CYS A 32 -3.28 -10.57 -2.12
N VAL A 33 -4.06 -10.52 -1.05
CA VAL A 33 -4.65 -11.69 -0.41
C VAL A 33 -6.16 -11.63 -0.61
N VAL A 34 -6.71 -12.69 -1.18
CA VAL A 34 -8.14 -12.83 -1.47
C VAL A 34 -8.67 -14.06 -0.76
N GLY A 35 -9.51 -13.85 0.25
CA GLY A 35 -10.27 -14.92 0.89
C GLY A 35 -11.56 -15.17 0.14
N THR A 36 -11.96 -16.42 0.02
CA THR A 36 -13.20 -16.84 -0.65
C THR A 36 -14.04 -17.73 0.23
N LYS A 37 -15.33 -17.86 -0.11
CA LYS A 37 -16.29 -18.63 0.68
C LYS A 37 -16.07 -20.14 0.53
N ASN A 38 -15.77 -20.58 -0.68
CA ASN A 38 -15.59 -22.00 -1.02
C ASN A 38 -14.12 -22.28 -1.41
N PRO A 39 -13.68 -23.55 -1.47
CA PRO A 39 -12.40 -23.90 -2.08
C PRO A 39 -12.34 -23.47 -3.56
N PHE A 40 -11.13 -23.18 -4.06
CA PHE A 40 -10.93 -22.83 -5.47
C PHE A 40 -11.00 -24.07 -6.36
N ASP A 41 -11.72 -23.97 -7.47
CA ASP A 41 -11.56 -24.91 -8.58
C ASP A 41 -10.33 -24.50 -9.40
N ILE A 42 -9.25 -25.28 -9.28
CA ILE A 42 -7.95 -25.00 -9.89
C ILE A 42 -8.04 -24.87 -11.41
N ASP A 43 -8.82 -25.72 -12.07
CA ASP A 43 -8.92 -25.71 -13.53
C ASP A 43 -9.67 -24.47 -14.01
N SER A 44 -10.76 -24.10 -13.32
CA SER A 44 -11.46 -22.84 -13.56
C SER A 44 -10.57 -21.63 -13.31
N VAL A 45 -9.79 -21.62 -12.22
CA VAL A 45 -8.85 -20.52 -11.93
C VAL A 45 -7.81 -20.38 -13.03
N LYS A 46 -7.18 -21.48 -13.47
CA LYS A 46 -6.19 -21.45 -14.55
C LYS A 46 -6.82 -21.05 -15.88
N SER A 47 -8.04 -21.50 -16.18
CA SER A 47 -8.79 -21.12 -17.38
C SER A 47 -9.10 -19.62 -17.41
N GLU A 48 -9.60 -19.07 -16.31
CA GLU A 48 -9.91 -17.64 -16.20
C GLU A 48 -8.65 -16.77 -16.21
N LEU A 49 -7.57 -17.22 -15.58
CA LEU A 49 -6.28 -16.54 -15.62
C LEU A 49 -5.77 -16.40 -17.06
N ARG A 50 -5.87 -17.47 -17.87
CA ARG A 50 -5.48 -17.47 -19.30
C ARG A 50 -6.25 -16.43 -20.14
N LYS A 51 -7.51 -16.15 -19.78
CA LYS A 51 -8.39 -15.21 -20.49
C LYS A 51 -8.34 -13.79 -19.91
N SER A 52 -7.71 -13.63 -18.74
CA SER A 52 -7.74 -12.39 -17.96
C SER A 52 -7.09 -11.20 -18.69
N ALA A 53 -7.54 -9.99 -18.35
CA ALA A 53 -6.93 -8.75 -18.83
C ALA A 53 -5.47 -8.59 -18.36
N MET A 54 -5.05 -9.33 -17.33
CA MET A 54 -3.67 -9.34 -16.85
C MET A 54 -2.73 -9.94 -17.89
N LEU A 55 -3.05 -11.11 -18.44
CA LEU A 55 -2.20 -11.76 -19.45
C LEU A 55 -2.30 -11.13 -20.84
N GLN A 56 -3.24 -10.22 -21.04
CA GLN A 56 -3.27 -9.35 -22.22
C GLN A 56 -2.31 -8.16 -22.10
N HIS A 57 -1.81 -7.87 -20.89
CA HIS A 57 -0.99 -6.70 -20.62
C HIS A 57 0.52 -7.03 -20.73
N PRO A 58 1.29 -6.34 -21.60
CA PRO A 58 2.70 -6.69 -21.90
C PRO A 58 3.60 -6.85 -20.66
N ARG A 59 3.45 -5.99 -19.64
CA ARG A 59 4.25 -6.08 -18.41
C ARG A 59 4.10 -7.41 -17.65
N PHE A 60 2.93 -8.04 -17.67
CA PHE A 60 2.71 -9.33 -16.99
C PHE A 60 3.13 -10.54 -17.84
N THR A 61 3.43 -10.31 -19.12
CA THR A 61 3.90 -11.33 -20.07
C THR A 61 5.34 -11.05 -20.51
N SER A 62 6.10 -10.31 -19.71
CA SER A 62 7.49 -9.95 -20.00
C SER A 62 8.44 -10.32 -18.88
N LEU A 63 9.66 -10.70 -19.26
CA LEU A 63 10.80 -10.91 -18.37
C LEU A 63 11.47 -9.57 -18.04
N LEU A 64 11.96 -9.44 -16.80
CA LEU A 64 12.85 -8.35 -16.44
C LEU A 64 14.29 -8.71 -16.79
N VAL A 65 14.85 -8.09 -17.83
CA VAL A 65 16.19 -8.36 -18.34
C VAL A 65 17.08 -7.12 -18.25
N ARG A 66 18.39 -7.31 -18.34
CA ARG A 66 19.37 -6.23 -18.45
C ARG A 66 20.13 -6.32 -19.76
N ASP A 67 20.31 -5.19 -20.42
CA ASP A 67 21.13 -5.11 -21.64
C ASP A 67 22.64 -5.12 -21.31
N HIS A 68 23.47 -5.13 -22.37
CA HIS A 68 24.94 -5.08 -22.25
C HIS A 68 25.46 -3.81 -21.54
N ARG A 69 24.65 -2.76 -21.42
CA ARG A 69 24.97 -1.51 -20.70
C ARG A 69 24.41 -1.52 -19.27
N GLY A 70 23.82 -2.63 -18.83
CA GLY A 70 23.20 -2.80 -17.52
C GLY A 70 21.87 -2.07 -17.35
N ARG A 71 21.23 -1.61 -18.42
CA ARG A 71 19.89 -0.98 -18.35
C ARG A 71 18.81 -2.04 -18.35
N GLU A 72 17.78 -1.81 -17.54
CA GLU A 72 16.67 -2.73 -17.36
C GLU A 72 15.61 -2.58 -18.47
N HIS A 73 15.17 -3.71 -19.03
CA HIS A 73 14.12 -3.79 -20.06
C HIS A 73 13.10 -4.91 -19.76
N TRP A 74 11.92 -4.79 -20.35
CA TRP A 74 10.88 -5.79 -20.41
C TRP A 74 11.02 -6.55 -21.73
N ARG A 75 11.30 -7.85 -21.65
CA ARG A 75 11.36 -8.73 -22.81
C ARG A 75 10.11 -9.60 -22.90
N PRO A 76 9.27 -9.46 -23.94
CA PRO A 76 8.09 -10.31 -24.10
C PRO A 76 8.45 -11.80 -24.10
N THR A 77 7.62 -12.61 -23.44
CA THR A 77 7.78 -14.06 -23.35
C THR A 77 6.42 -14.76 -23.37
N GLN A 78 6.42 -16.05 -23.69
CA GLN A 78 5.28 -16.91 -23.42
C GLN A 78 5.22 -17.20 -21.91
N VAL A 79 4.02 -17.10 -21.33
CA VAL A 79 3.79 -17.36 -19.90
C VAL A 79 3.43 -18.83 -19.71
N ASP A 80 4.27 -19.54 -18.94
CA ASP A 80 3.95 -20.87 -18.45
C ASP A 80 3.16 -20.77 -17.13
N ILE A 81 1.84 -20.95 -17.21
CA ILE A 81 0.92 -20.84 -16.06
C ILE A 81 1.28 -21.81 -14.93
N GLU A 82 1.78 -23.00 -15.26
CA GLU A 82 2.10 -24.03 -14.25
C GLU A 82 3.27 -23.61 -13.37
N ARG A 83 4.20 -22.80 -13.91
CA ARG A 83 5.30 -22.22 -13.13
C ARG A 83 4.87 -21.06 -12.24
N HIS A 84 3.70 -20.47 -12.46
CA HIS A 84 3.24 -19.28 -11.74
C HIS A 84 2.13 -19.59 -10.73
N VAL A 85 1.35 -20.64 -10.95
CA VAL A 85 0.26 -21.05 -10.04
C VAL A 85 0.76 -22.16 -9.12
N LEU A 86 1.00 -21.82 -7.86
CA LEU A 86 1.46 -22.74 -6.83
C LEU A 86 0.28 -23.18 -5.97
N ILE A 87 0.04 -24.49 -5.94
CA ILE A 87 -1.08 -25.09 -5.19
C ILE A 87 -0.53 -25.65 -3.88
N ILE A 88 -1.14 -25.24 -2.77
CA ILE A 88 -0.75 -25.65 -1.42
C ILE A 88 -1.96 -26.33 -0.79
N ASP A 89 -1.95 -27.66 -0.86
CA ASP A 89 -3.08 -28.50 -0.43
C ASP A 89 -3.11 -28.75 1.07
N ARG A 90 -1.94 -28.70 1.72
CA ARG A 90 -1.81 -29.03 3.13
C ARG A 90 -2.20 -27.83 4.01
N PRO A 91 -2.85 -28.06 5.16
CA PRO A 91 -3.05 -27.01 6.15
C PRO A 91 -1.68 -26.46 6.57
N LEU A 92 -1.57 -25.14 6.66
CA LEU A 92 -0.30 -24.47 6.95
C LEU A 92 0.15 -24.68 8.40
N SER A 93 -0.81 -24.81 9.33
CA SER A 93 -0.59 -25.09 10.74
C SER A 93 -1.88 -25.53 11.42
N ASP A 94 -1.80 -25.97 12.68
CA ASP A 94 -2.97 -26.24 13.54
C ASP A 94 -3.63 -24.97 14.10
N ALA A 95 -3.09 -23.78 13.78
CA ALA A 95 -3.67 -22.51 14.20
C ALA A 95 -4.96 -22.19 13.42
N ASP A 96 -5.69 -21.17 13.88
CA ASP A 96 -6.86 -20.68 13.15
C ASP A 96 -6.47 -20.14 11.76
N HIS A 97 -7.49 -20.01 10.90
CA HIS A 97 -7.34 -19.59 9.51
C HIS A 97 -6.52 -18.30 9.33
N ASP A 98 -6.78 -17.26 10.13
CA ASP A 98 -6.12 -15.97 9.96
C ASP A 98 -4.66 -16.03 10.44
N SER A 99 -4.40 -16.69 11.57
CA SER A 99 -3.04 -16.91 12.07
C SER A 99 -2.18 -17.73 11.11
N ALA A 100 -2.76 -18.76 10.50
CA ALA A 100 -2.10 -19.61 9.51
C ALA A 100 -1.72 -18.82 8.24
N VAL A 101 -2.67 -18.07 7.67
CA VAL A 101 -2.43 -17.22 6.48
C VAL A 101 -1.41 -16.12 6.79
N ASN A 102 -1.49 -15.47 7.96
CA ASN A 102 -0.54 -14.44 8.36
C ASN A 102 0.88 -14.98 8.56
N SER A 103 1.03 -16.17 9.12
CA SER A 103 2.33 -16.84 9.27
C SER A 103 2.95 -17.14 7.91
N TYR A 104 2.16 -17.68 6.98
CA TYR A 104 2.61 -17.93 5.62
C TYR A 104 3.04 -16.65 4.89
N LEU A 105 2.27 -15.57 5.01
CA LEU A 105 2.64 -14.25 4.47
C LEU A 105 3.92 -13.68 5.12
N ALA A 106 4.15 -13.98 6.39
CA ALA A 106 5.35 -13.56 7.10
C ALA A 106 6.59 -14.29 6.56
N ASP A 107 6.49 -15.57 6.24
CA ASP A 107 7.58 -16.33 5.60
C ASP A 107 7.91 -15.75 4.21
N LEU A 108 6.89 -15.46 3.40
CA LEU A 108 7.04 -14.83 2.08
C LEU A 108 7.67 -13.43 2.12
N SER A 109 7.70 -12.75 3.26
CA SER A 109 8.20 -11.38 3.39
C SER A 109 9.72 -11.23 3.17
N THR A 110 10.47 -12.33 3.26
CA THR A 110 11.92 -12.36 3.01
C THR A 110 12.28 -13.06 1.70
N GLU A 111 11.29 -13.67 1.05
CA GLU A 111 11.46 -14.40 -0.19
C GLU A 111 11.29 -13.50 -1.42
N GLY A 112 12.25 -13.55 -2.34
CA GLY A 112 12.18 -12.89 -3.64
C GLY A 112 11.31 -13.63 -4.65
N LEU A 113 11.01 -12.97 -5.78
CA LEU A 113 10.47 -13.62 -6.98
C LEU A 113 11.62 -14.05 -7.90
N SER A 114 11.43 -15.17 -8.61
CA SER A 114 12.38 -15.61 -9.64
C SER A 114 12.40 -14.63 -10.81
N MET A 115 13.60 -14.26 -11.27
CA MET A 115 13.80 -13.39 -12.44
C MET A 115 13.75 -14.15 -13.77
N GLU A 116 13.61 -15.49 -13.74
CA GLU A 116 13.56 -16.36 -14.93
C GLU A 116 12.14 -16.50 -15.53
N LYS A 117 11.16 -15.85 -14.93
CA LYS A 117 9.77 -15.81 -15.35
C LYS A 117 9.20 -14.42 -15.12
N PRO A 118 8.08 -14.05 -15.75
CA PRO A 118 7.37 -12.81 -15.43
C PRO A 118 7.18 -12.65 -13.92
N LEU A 119 7.32 -11.41 -13.42
CA LEU A 119 7.53 -11.14 -11.99
C LEU A 119 6.25 -11.16 -11.15
N TRP A 120 5.52 -12.28 -11.19
CA TRP A 120 4.34 -12.53 -10.39
C TRP A 120 4.15 -14.03 -10.11
N GLU A 121 3.46 -14.36 -9.03
CA GLU A 121 3.10 -15.73 -8.65
C GLU A 121 1.72 -15.73 -7.98
N LEU A 122 0.93 -16.77 -8.21
CA LEU A 122 -0.37 -16.98 -7.57
C LEU A 122 -0.30 -18.23 -6.70
N HIS A 123 -0.38 -18.06 -5.38
CA HIS A 123 -0.37 -19.15 -4.42
C HIS A 123 -1.82 -19.43 -4.01
N ILE A 124 -2.28 -20.66 -4.16
CA ILE A 124 -3.64 -21.08 -3.80
C ILE A 124 -3.52 -21.98 -2.56
N LEU A 125 -3.99 -21.47 -1.43
CA LEU A 125 -4.04 -22.17 -0.14
C LEU A 125 -5.39 -22.89 -0.04
N MET A 126 -5.44 -24.15 -0.45
CA MET A 126 -6.70 -24.90 -0.61
C MET A 126 -7.43 -25.09 0.72
N ALA A 127 -6.70 -25.47 1.78
CA ALA A 127 -7.26 -25.68 3.12
C ALA A 127 -7.81 -24.38 3.77
N HIS A 128 -7.45 -23.22 3.22
CA HIS A 128 -7.77 -21.90 3.77
C HIS A 128 -8.69 -21.10 2.83
N ASN A 129 -9.17 -21.66 1.71
CA ASN A 129 -9.99 -20.95 0.72
C ASN A 129 -9.41 -19.57 0.35
N CYS A 130 -8.07 -19.49 0.26
CA CYS A 130 -7.34 -18.22 0.16
C CYS A 130 -6.36 -18.25 -1.01
N ALA A 131 -6.36 -17.18 -1.80
CA ALA A 131 -5.37 -16.96 -2.85
C ALA A 131 -4.46 -15.78 -2.48
N ILE A 132 -3.15 -15.96 -2.64
CA ILE A 132 -2.14 -14.93 -2.42
C ILE A 132 -1.47 -14.66 -3.76
N PHE A 133 -1.67 -13.45 -4.26
CA PHE A 133 -1.06 -13.00 -5.50
C PHE A 133 0.17 -12.13 -5.17
N ARG A 134 1.36 -12.66 -5.49
CA ARG A 134 2.65 -12.01 -5.30
C ARG A 134 3.02 -11.27 -6.56
N ILE A 135 3.36 -9.99 -6.46
CA ILE A 135 3.59 -9.11 -7.61
C ILE A 135 4.78 -8.20 -7.34
N HIS A 136 5.77 -8.20 -8.22
CA HIS A 136 6.88 -7.25 -8.09
C HIS A 136 6.41 -5.81 -8.32
N HIS A 137 6.82 -4.88 -7.45
CA HIS A 137 6.30 -3.51 -7.44
C HIS A 137 6.64 -2.70 -8.71
N SER A 138 7.60 -3.16 -9.53
CA SER A 138 7.88 -2.58 -10.85
C SER A 138 6.75 -2.78 -11.88
N LEU A 139 5.82 -3.71 -11.65
CA LEU A 139 4.71 -3.97 -12.56
C LEU A 139 3.61 -2.91 -12.44
N GLY A 140 3.34 -2.45 -11.22
CA GLY A 140 2.31 -1.44 -10.93
C GLY A 140 2.27 -1.04 -9.47
N ASP A 141 1.50 0.03 -9.17
CA ASP A 141 1.21 0.43 -7.80
C ASP A 141 -0.14 -0.12 -7.32
N GLY A 142 -0.45 0.06 -6.04
CA GLY A 142 -1.63 -0.53 -5.40
C GLY A 142 -2.97 -0.21 -6.09
N ILE A 143 -3.12 0.98 -6.69
CA ILE A 143 -4.37 1.35 -7.39
C ILE A 143 -4.45 0.67 -8.76
N SER A 144 -3.34 0.62 -9.51
CA SER A 144 -3.29 -0.13 -10.77
C SER A 144 -3.56 -1.63 -10.53
N LEU A 145 -2.98 -2.21 -9.48
CA LEU A 145 -3.17 -3.62 -9.14
C LEU A 145 -4.58 -3.92 -8.64
N MET A 146 -5.16 -3.06 -7.79
CA MET A 146 -6.57 -3.19 -7.37
C MET A 146 -7.50 -3.11 -8.58
N SER A 147 -7.26 -2.20 -9.53
CA SER A 147 -8.09 -2.11 -10.73
C SER A 147 -8.03 -3.36 -11.61
N MET A 148 -6.85 -3.98 -11.70
CA MET A 148 -6.66 -5.23 -12.42
C MET A 148 -7.37 -6.39 -11.72
N LEU A 149 -7.27 -6.48 -10.38
CA LEU A 149 -8.00 -7.47 -9.60
C LEU A 149 -9.50 -7.36 -9.87
N LEU A 150 -10.07 -6.15 -9.77
CA LEU A 150 -11.50 -5.95 -9.97
C LEU A 150 -11.95 -6.19 -11.41
N ALA A 151 -11.08 -5.99 -12.41
CA ALA A 151 -11.39 -6.38 -13.79
C ALA A 151 -11.58 -7.90 -13.95
N CYS A 152 -10.95 -8.70 -13.08
CA CYS A 152 -11.09 -10.15 -13.01
C CYS A 152 -12.26 -10.61 -12.09
N CYS A 153 -12.91 -9.69 -11.39
CA CYS A 153 -14.04 -9.99 -10.50
C CYS A 153 -15.38 -9.59 -11.14
N ARG A 154 -16.47 -10.14 -10.58
CA ARG A 154 -17.86 -9.75 -10.88
C ARG A 154 -18.58 -9.37 -9.61
N LYS A 155 -19.67 -8.59 -9.72
CA LYS A 155 -20.51 -8.32 -8.55
C LYS A 155 -21.25 -9.57 -8.14
N LEU A 156 -21.41 -9.80 -6.84
CA LEU A 156 -22.10 -10.98 -6.34
C LEU A 156 -23.58 -11.03 -6.75
N HIS A 157 -24.25 -9.88 -6.77
CA HIS A 157 -25.68 -9.75 -7.12
C HIS A 157 -25.93 -9.36 -8.58
N ASP A 158 -24.87 -9.20 -9.38
CA ASP A 158 -24.94 -8.92 -10.82
C ASP A 158 -23.70 -9.50 -11.53
N PRO A 159 -23.73 -10.80 -11.86
CA PRO A 159 -22.57 -11.52 -12.37
C PRO A 159 -22.04 -11.02 -13.72
N HIS A 160 -22.78 -10.17 -14.43
CA HIS A 160 -22.34 -9.58 -15.70
C HIS A 160 -21.65 -8.23 -15.54
N SER A 161 -21.74 -7.59 -14.37
CA SER A 161 -21.08 -6.30 -14.14
C SER A 161 -19.77 -6.41 -13.37
N VAL A 162 -18.86 -5.49 -13.70
CA VAL A 162 -17.62 -5.29 -12.97
C VAL A 162 -17.86 -4.46 -11.70
N PRO A 163 -17.13 -4.71 -10.61
CA PRO A 163 -17.27 -3.95 -9.36
C PRO A 163 -16.98 -2.45 -9.55
N THR A 164 -17.52 -1.61 -8.67
CA THR A 164 -17.22 -0.16 -8.71
C THR A 164 -16.23 0.21 -7.59
N ILE A 165 -15.21 1.03 -7.92
CA ILE A 165 -14.47 1.79 -6.92
C ILE A 165 -15.11 3.17 -6.84
N ALA A 166 -15.45 3.63 -5.63
CA ALA A 166 -15.98 4.96 -5.43
C ALA A 166 -14.99 6.01 -5.97
N SER A 167 -15.41 6.82 -6.94
CA SER A 167 -14.65 7.97 -7.40
C SER A 167 -14.89 9.13 -6.42
N SER A 168 -13.83 9.64 -5.79
CA SER A 168 -13.96 10.85 -4.98
C SER A 168 -14.12 12.07 -5.90
N SER A 169 -15.34 12.38 -6.33
CA SER A 169 -15.66 13.62 -7.04
C SER A 169 -15.86 14.78 -6.07
N SER A 170 -14.80 15.22 -5.40
CA SER A 170 -14.85 16.48 -4.63
C SER A 170 -14.27 17.65 -5.43
N SER A 171 -14.87 18.00 -6.57
CA SER A 171 -14.72 19.34 -7.12
C SER A 171 -15.84 20.23 -6.55
N ARG A 172 -15.70 20.65 -5.29
CA ARG A 172 -16.41 21.86 -4.88
C ARG A 172 -15.69 23.02 -5.53
N SER A 173 -16.25 23.49 -6.65
CA SER A 173 -16.01 24.84 -7.14
C SER A 173 -16.32 25.80 -5.99
N ARG A 174 -15.29 26.31 -5.32
CA ARG A 174 -15.45 27.46 -4.43
C ARG A 174 -15.40 28.68 -5.35
N ASN A 175 -16.42 29.52 -5.29
CA ASN A 175 -16.33 30.90 -5.78
C ASN A 175 -15.26 31.62 -4.95
N THR A 176 -14.00 31.53 -5.37
CA THR A 176 -12.88 32.22 -4.73
C THR A 176 -12.63 33.54 -5.43
N THR A 177 -12.73 34.63 -4.69
CA THR A 177 -12.31 35.96 -5.12
C THR A 177 -10.80 36.02 -5.32
N TRP A 178 -10.33 36.91 -6.21
CA TRP A 178 -8.91 37.09 -6.55
C TRP A 178 -7.94 37.21 -5.35
N PRO A 179 -8.28 37.96 -4.27
CA PRO A 179 -7.43 38.05 -3.09
C PRO A 179 -7.24 36.69 -2.39
N ASN A 180 -8.30 35.87 -2.34
CA ASN A 180 -8.23 34.54 -1.75
C ASN A 180 -7.37 33.57 -2.58
N ILE A 181 -7.31 33.77 -3.90
CA ILE A 181 -6.43 32.98 -4.77
C ILE A 181 -4.96 33.30 -4.48
N LEU A 182 -4.60 34.59 -4.42
CA LEU A 182 -3.22 35.01 -4.11
C LEU A 182 -2.79 34.56 -2.71
N TRP A 183 -3.66 34.69 -1.72
CA TRP A 183 -3.40 34.20 -0.37
C TRP A 183 -3.20 32.67 -0.34
N ASN A 184 -4.10 31.91 -0.98
CA ASN A 184 -3.96 30.45 -1.06
C ASN A 184 -2.68 30.04 -1.79
N LEU A 185 -2.27 30.76 -2.83
CA LEU A 185 -1.01 30.53 -3.53
C LEU A 185 0.18 30.80 -2.61
N ALA A 186 0.20 31.92 -1.89
CA ALA A 186 1.26 32.26 -0.94
C ALA A 186 1.38 31.20 0.17
N VAL A 187 0.25 30.77 0.74
CA VAL A 187 0.20 29.70 1.76
C VAL A 187 0.72 28.37 1.18
N THR A 188 0.31 28.02 -0.04
CA THR A 188 0.78 26.81 -0.73
C THR A 188 2.29 26.85 -0.96
N LEU A 189 2.82 27.98 -1.47
CA LEU A 189 4.26 28.17 -1.71
C LEU A 189 5.07 28.08 -0.42
N TRP A 190 4.58 28.70 0.67
CA TRP A 190 5.21 28.60 1.98
C TRP A 190 5.27 27.15 2.47
N PHE A 191 4.16 26.41 2.42
CA PHE A 191 4.16 25.01 2.83
C PHE A 191 5.01 24.11 1.91
N CYS A 192 5.04 24.37 0.61
CA CYS A 192 5.97 23.71 -0.32
C CYS A 192 7.43 23.94 0.09
N LEU A 193 7.81 25.17 0.42
CA LEU A 193 9.18 25.51 0.82
C LEU A 193 9.56 24.83 2.14
N VAL A 194 8.67 24.88 3.14
CA VAL A 194 8.87 24.19 4.42
C VAL A 194 9.02 22.68 4.21
N PHE A 195 8.17 22.08 3.36
CA PHE A 195 8.29 20.67 3.02
C PHE A 195 9.60 20.35 2.31
N ALA A 196 9.97 21.12 1.28
CA ALA A 196 11.21 20.90 0.54
C ALA A 196 12.42 20.96 1.48
N LEU A 197 12.45 21.93 2.39
CA LEU A 197 13.49 22.04 3.41
C LEU A 197 13.48 20.84 4.36
N GLU A 198 12.32 20.45 4.91
CA GLU A 198 12.21 19.28 5.80
C GLU A 198 12.65 17.99 5.09
N PHE A 199 12.21 17.80 3.85
CA PHE A 199 12.54 16.63 3.03
C PHE A 199 14.04 16.58 2.75
N ILE A 200 14.66 17.69 2.34
CA ILE A 200 16.10 17.79 2.14
C ILE A 200 16.84 17.52 3.46
N LEU A 201 16.42 18.12 4.56
CA LEU A 201 17.03 17.92 5.87
C LEU A 201 16.92 16.46 6.32
N ARG A 202 15.79 15.78 6.07
CA ARG A 202 15.65 14.34 6.32
C ARG A 202 16.49 13.50 5.39
N CYS A 203 16.69 13.90 4.14
CA CYS A 203 17.65 13.23 3.26
C CYS A 203 19.08 13.37 3.81
N LEU A 204 19.43 14.50 4.44
CA LEU A 204 20.79 14.79 4.86
C LEU A 204 21.10 14.31 6.29
N CYS A 205 20.37 14.77 7.31
CA CYS A 205 20.77 14.60 8.72
C CYS A 205 19.63 14.39 9.72
N VAL A 206 18.38 14.76 9.40
CA VAL A 206 17.26 14.65 10.34
C VAL A 206 16.71 13.22 10.35
N ARG A 207 16.65 12.64 11.56
CA ARG A 207 16.10 11.31 11.83
C ARG A 207 15.16 11.38 13.01
N ASP A 208 14.13 10.55 13.00
CA ASP A 208 13.33 10.33 14.20
C ASP A 208 14.22 9.78 15.32
N ARG A 209 13.85 10.11 16.57
CA ARG A 209 14.54 9.56 17.73
C ARG A 209 14.26 8.05 17.83
N LYS A 210 15.26 7.29 18.30
CA LYS A 210 15.11 5.85 18.48
C LYS A 210 14.03 5.53 19.52
N THR A 211 13.12 4.64 19.15
CA THR A 211 12.05 4.11 20.00
C THR A 211 11.97 2.58 19.82
N PRO A 212 11.19 1.86 20.63
CA PRO A 212 10.94 0.43 20.45
C PRO A 212 10.32 0.05 19.08
N LEU A 213 9.90 1.02 18.28
CA LEU A 213 9.35 0.82 16.93
C LEU A 213 10.36 1.13 15.81
N SER A 214 11.56 1.60 16.15
CA SER A 214 12.53 2.04 15.15
C SER A 214 13.13 0.87 14.37
N GLY A 215 12.94 0.90 13.05
CA GLY A 215 13.69 0.08 12.11
C GLY A 215 15.00 0.75 11.68
N GLY A 216 15.48 0.37 10.51
CA GLY A 216 16.69 0.93 9.91
C GLY A 216 17.26 0.02 8.83
N ALA A 217 18.42 0.40 8.33
CA ALA A 217 19.08 -0.32 7.25
C ALA A 217 19.33 -1.79 7.61
N GLY A 218 18.96 -2.71 6.72
CA GLY A 218 19.10 -4.15 6.88
C GLY A 218 17.89 -4.83 7.51
N VAL A 219 17.00 -4.09 8.18
CA VAL A 219 15.77 -4.65 8.79
C VAL A 219 14.83 -5.22 7.72
N GLU A 220 14.91 -4.74 6.48
CA GLU A 220 14.18 -5.28 5.33
C GLU A 220 14.43 -6.78 5.08
N LEU A 221 15.57 -7.32 5.54
CA LEU A 221 15.95 -8.73 5.41
C LEU A 221 15.57 -9.57 6.63
N TRP A 222 15.07 -8.95 7.70
CA TRP A 222 14.79 -9.65 8.95
C TRP A 222 13.47 -10.43 8.88
N PRO A 223 13.36 -11.58 9.57
CA PRO A 223 12.10 -12.32 9.69
C PRO A 223 10.97 -11.42 10.19
N ARG A 224 9.79 -11.58 9.58
CA ARG A 224 8.60 -10.82 9.93
C ARG A 224 7.63 -11.64 10.76
N LYS A 225 6.72 -10.91 11.41
CA LYS A 225 5.43 -11.43 11.87
C LYS A 225 4.34 -10.52 11.33
N ILE A 226 3.14 -11.06 11.16
CA ILE A 226 1.99 -10.32 10.66
C ILE A 226 0.80 -10.59 11.58
N ALA A 227 0.11 -9.52 11.97
CA ALA A 227 -1.21 -9.58 12.56
C ALA A 227 -2.19 -8.78 11.69
N THR A 228 -3.49 -9.04 11.84
CA THR A 228 -4.53 -8.26 11.15
C THR A 228 -5.38 -7.56 12.19
N ALA A 229 -5.57 -6.25 12.01
CA ALA A 229 -6.57 -5.46 12.74
C ALA A 229 -7.75 -5.19 11.81
N SER A 230 -8.97 -5.46 12.25
CA SER A 230 -10.18 -5.31 11.44
C SER A 230 -11.09 -4.22 12.00
N PHE A 231 -11.58 -3.35 11.10
CA PHE A 231 -12.40 -2.20 11.45
C PHE A 231 -13.73 -2.22 10.70
N SER A 232 -14.79 -1.81 11.40
CA SER A 232 -16.06 -1.47 10.75
C SER A 232 -15.94 -0.08 10.11
N LEU A 233 -16.23 0.03 8.80
CA LEU A 233 -16.31 1.34 8.15
C LEU A 233 -17.46 2.19 8.72
N GLN A 234 -18.49 1.56 9.28
CA GLN A 234 -19.56 2.28 9.94
C GLN A 234 -19.07 2.94 11.23
N ASP A 235 -18.24 2.25 12.01
CA ASP A 235 -17.66 2.80 13.23
C ASP A 235 -16.70 3.95 12.91
N MET A 236 -15.88 3.80 11.86
CA MET A 236 -15.06 4.90 11.35
C MET A 236 -15.90 6.10 10.90
N LYS A 237 -17.06 5.87 10.24
CA LYS A 237 -17.98 6.94 9.85
C LYS A 237 -18.60 7.64 11.06
N THR A 238 -18.91 6.91 12.13
CA THR A 238 -19.39 7.47 13.40
C THR A 238 -18.32 8.36 14.03
N VAL A 239 -17.08 7.87 14.19
CA VAL A 239 -15.98 8.67 14.77
C VAL A 239 -15.71 9.93 13.94
N LYS A 240 -15.79 9.81 12.61
CA LYS A 240 -15.62 10.94 11.68
C LYS A 240 -16.60 12.09 11.96
N THR A 241 -17.80 11.85 12.49
CA THR A 241 -18.77 12.94 12.75
C THR A 241 -18.36 13.86 13.90
N ALA A 242 -17.44 13.40 14.77
CA ALA A 242 -16.98 14.14 15.94
C ALA A 242 -16.22 15.42 15.61
N VAL A 243 -15.58 15.46 14.43
CA VAL A 243 -14.78 16.61 13.98
C VAL A 243 -15.32 17.08 12.63
N PRO A 244 -15.77 18.34 12.52
CA PRO A 244 -16.29 18.88 11.28
C PRO A 244 -15.28 18.71 10.14
N THR A 245 -15.77 18.32 8.97
CA THR A 245 -14.98 18.09 7.74
C THR A 245 -13.97 16.94 7.80
N ALA A 246 -13.93 16.15 8.87
CA ALA A 246 -13.08 14.96 8.94
C ALA A 246 -13.48 13.91 7.90
N THR A 247 -12.50 13.11 7.50
CA THR A 247 -12.57 12.03 6.51
C THR A 247 -12.13 10.72 7.17
N ILE A 248 -12.39 9.59 6.49
CA ILE A 248 -11.98 8.26 7.00
C ILE A 248 -10.47 8.15 7.16
N ASN A 249 -9.69 8.81 6.29
CA ASN A 249 -8.23 8.86 6.43
C ASN A 249 -7.82 9.56 7.74
N ASP A 250 -8.52 10.63 8.14
CA ASP A 250 -8.22 11.33 9.39
C ASP A 250 -8.48 10.44 10.60
N VAL A 251 -9.55 9.63 10.55
CA VAL A 251 -9.87 8.62 11.58
C VAL A 251 -8.80 7.52 11.60
N LEU A 252 -8.38 7.01 10.44
CA LEU A 252 -7.30 6.00 10.37
C LEU A 252 -6.01 6.51 11.02
N PHE A 253 -5.59 7.74 10.72
CA PHE A 253 -4.38 8.31 11.33
C PHE A 253 -4.55 8.56 12.84
N ALA A 254 -5.76 8.91 13.29
CA ALA A 254 -6.05 9.02 14.71
C ALA A 254 -5.89 7.65 15.40
N VAL A 255 -6.45 6.60 14.81
CA VAL A 255 -6.34 5.21 15.29
C VAL A 255 -4.89 4.77 15.35
N ILE A 256 -4.10 5.01 14.30
CA ILE A 256 -2.67 4.66 14.28
C ILE A 256 -1.90 5.42 15.36
N SER A 257 -2.15 6.73 15.52
CA SER A 257 -1.46 7.54 16.52
C SER A 257 -1.81 7.12 17.95
N SER A 258 -3.07 6.81 18.22
CA SER A 258 -3.53 6.33 19.53
C SER A 258 -3.01 4.91 19.80
N GLY A 259 -3.18 3.98 18.86
CA GLY A 259 -2.74 2.58 19.02
C GLY A 259 -1.23 2.43 19.18
N ILE A 260 -0.42 3.22 18.43
CA ILE A 260 1.04 3.27 18.65
C ILE A 260 1.36 3.80 20.06
N SER A 261 0.62 4.81 20.54
CA SER A 261 0.85 5.35 21.88
C SER A 261 0.56 4.31 22.97
N ARG A 262 -0.57 3.58 22.85
CA ARG A 262 -0.93 2.48 23.75
C ARG A 262 0.12 1.37 23.76
N TYR A 263 0.60 0.99 22.58
CA TYR A 263 1.63 -0.03 22.46
C TYR A 263 2.96 0.40 23.10
N LEU A 264 3.34 1.67 22.93
CA LEU A 264 4.52 2.23 23.58
C LEU A 264 4.38 2.34 25.10
N ASP A 265 3.18 2.66 25.61
CA ASP A 265 2.88 2.61 27.05
C ASP A 265 3.10 1.20 27.62
N PHE A 266 2.70 0.16 26.87
CA PHE A 266 2.89 -1.24 27.27
C PHE A 266 4.37 -1.68 27.24
N ARG A 267 5.09 -1.41 26.14
CA ARG A 267 6.46 -1.89 25.94
C ARG A 267 7.51 -1.07 26.67
N ALA A 268 7.28 0.22 26.85
CA ALA A 268 8.25 1.16 27.41
C ALA A 268 7.57 2.25 28.27
N PRO A 269 6.86 1.87 29.35
CA PRO A 269 6.05 2.79 30.17
C PRO A 269 6.83 4.00 30.72
N ASN A 270 8.13 3.84 30.97
CA ASN A 270 9.03 4.91 31.42
C ASN A 270 10.13 5.25 30.40
N GLY A 271 10.17 4.58 29.24
CA GLY A 271 11.25 4.67 28.27
C GLY A 271 11.02 5.68 27.16
N VAL A 272 9.79 6.21 27.03
CA VAL A 272 9.41 7.13 25.94
C VAL A 272 9.01 8.48 26.50
N GLN A 273 9.65 9.55 26.01
CA GLN A 273 9.33 10.93 26.39
C GLN A 273 8.01 11.38 25.76
N GLU A 274 7.17 12.05 26.57
CA GLU A 274 5.93 12.68 26.10
C GLU A 274 6.22 13.62 24.92
N GLY A 275 5.40 13.55 23.87
CA GLY A 275 5.56 14.38 22.67
C GLY A 275 6.69 13.96 21.74
N ILE A 276 7.30 12.78 21.91
CA ILE A 276 8.26 12.27 20.92
C ILE A 276 7.57 12.15 19.55
N GLN A 277 8.24 12.66 18.52
CA GLN A 277 7.75 12.60 17.15
C GLN A 277 8.11 11.24 16.53
N LEU A 278 7.13 10.60 15.93
CA LEU A 278 7.28 9.43 15.07
C LEU A 278 6.72 9.81 13.70
N THR A 279 7.50 9.67 12.65
CA THR A 279 7.08 10.02 11.30
C THR A 279 6.73 8.78 10.50
N GLY A 280 5.47 8.72 10.04
CA GLY A 280 5.01 7.75 9.07
C GLY A 280 5.33 8.20 7.66
N LEU A 281 5.69 7.27 6.78
CA LEU A 281 5.81 7.50 5.35
C LEU A 281 4.60 6.88 4.63
N ALA A 282 3.82 7.71 3.92
CA ALA A 282 2.76 7.23 3.04
C ALA A 282 3.13 7.37 1.57
N MET A 283 2.74 6.38 0.78
CA MET A 283 2.73 6.45 -0.68
C MET A 283 1.32 6.82 -1.14
N VAL A 284 1.15 7.99 -1.74
CA VAL A 284 -0.16 8.48 -2.18
C VAL A 284 -0.25 8.53 -3.69
N ASN A 285 -1.33 7.96 -4.25
CA ASN A 285 -1.57 8.00 -5.68
C ASN A 285 -1.82 9.45 -6.14
N LEU A 286 -1.14 9.87 -7.21
CA LEU A 286 -1.26 11.21 -7.79
C LEU A 286 -2.30 11.32 -8.89
N ARG A 287 -2.86 10.18 -9.32
CA ARG A 287 -3.97 10.18 -10.28
C ARG A 287 -5.22 10.73 -9.58
N LYS A 288 -5.92 11.66 -10.23
CA LYS A 288 -7.34 11.92 -9.90
C LYS A 288 -8.04 10.57 -10.04
N GLN A 289 -8.62 10.05 -8.95
CA GLN A 289 -9.14 8.68 -8.89
C GLN A 289 -10.04 8.39 -10.10
N PRO A 290 -9.54 7.67 -11.12
CA PRO A 290 -10.34 7.36 -12.29
C PRO A 290 -11.35 6.28 -11.87
N GLY A 291 -12.56 6.28 -12.44
CA GLY A 291 -13.47 5.15 -12.28
C GLY A 291 -12.83 3.87 -12.81
N LEU A 292 -13.29 2.69 -12.34
CA LEU A 292 -12.74 1.40 -12.79
C LEU A 292 -12.79 1.25 -14.32
N GLN A 293 -13.83 1.79 -14.97
CA GLN A 293 -13.98 1.83 -16.42
C GLN A 293 -12.81 2.56 -17.10
N GLU A 294 -12.40 3.71 -16.57
CA GLU A 294 -11.30 4.51 -17.10
C GLU A 294 -9.97 3.76 -16.93
N LEU A 295 -9.75 3.11 -15.79
CA LEU A 295 -8.57 2.26 -15.57
C LEU A 295 -8.52 1.03 -16.48
N SER A 296 -9.66 0.39 -16.76
CA SER A 296 -9.74 -0.74 -17.70
C SER A 296 -9.42 -0.32 -19.14
N ASN A 297 -9.84 0.89 -19.54
CA ASN A 297 -9.48 1.47 -20.83
C ASN A 297 -7.99 1.84 -20.87
N LEU A 298 -7.43 2.29 -19.75
CA LEU A 298 -6.00 2.54 -19.63
C LEU A 298 -5.17 1.26 -19.76
N MET A 299 -5.61 0.15 -19.16
CA MET A 299 -4.99 -1.17 -19.35
C MET A 299 -4.97 -1.61 -20.82
N LYS A 300 -6.05 -1.36 -21.56
CA LYS A 300 -6.15 -1.73 -22.99
C LYS A 300 -5.36 -0.83 -23.93
N SER A 301 -5.12 0.42 -23.54
CA SER A 301 -4.58 1.46 -24.44
C SER A 301 -3.06 1.47 -24.61
N ASN A 302 -2.31 0.53 -24.01
CA ASN A 302 -0.83 0.50 -24.02
C ASN A 302 -0.15 1.85 -23.68
N SER A 303 -0.88 2.79 -23.08
CA SER A 303 -0.39 4.12 -22.78
C SER A 303 0.42 4.06 -21.46
N GLY A 304 1.68 3.63 -21.57
CA GLY A 304 2.60 3.45 -20.44
C GLY A 304 2.75 4.67 -19.52
N ALA A 305 2.31 5.86 -19.96
CA ALA A 305 2.26 7.09 -19.17
C ALA A 305 1.07 7.20 -18.19
N ARG A 306 0.00 6.40 -18.36
CA ARG A 306 -1.24 6.47 -17.55
C ARG A 306 -1.47 5.23 -16.68
N TRP A 307 -0.96 4.06 -17.08
CA TRP A 307 -1.03 2.80 -16.31
C TRP A 307 0.35 2.38 -15.76
N GLY A 308 0.43 2.09 -14.45
CA GLY A 308 1.68 1.77 -13.75
C GLY A 308 1.85 2.59 -12.46
N ASN A 309 3.10 2.74 -12.02
CA ASN A 309 3.41 3.48 -10.79
C ASN A 309 3.28 4.99 -10.98
N LYS A 310 2.37 5.62 -10.22
CA LYS A 310 2.25 7.08 -10.19
C LYS A 310 1.84 7.56 -8.79
N PHE A 311 2.78 7.50 -7.87
CA PHE A 311 2.59 7.87 -6.47
C PHE A 311 3.67 8.85 -6.00
N GLY A 312 3.32 9.68 -5.03
CA GLY A 312 4.26 10.55 -4.31
C GLY A 312 4.43 10.07 -2.87
N MET A 313 5.50 10.53 -2.24
CA MET A 313 5.73 10.34 -0.81
C MET A 313 5.12 11.48 0.00
N LEU A 314 4.54 11.13 1.16
CA LEU A 314 4.01 12.05 2.15
C LEU A 314 4.53 11.67 3.54
N LEU A 315 5.18 12.61 4.22
CA LEU A 315 5.65 12.47 5.59
C LEU A 315 4.56 12.88 6.57
N LEU A 316 4.22 12.00 7.49
CA LEU A 316 3.05 12.10 8.36
C LEU A 316 3.52 12.00 9.82
N PRO A 317 3.88 13.13 10.44
CA PRO A 317 4.32 13.14 11.83
C PRO A 317 3.13 12.87 12.75
N ILE A 318 3.29 11.88 13.62
CA ILE A 318 2.46 11.65 14.80
C ILE A 318 3.31 11.90 16.04
N TYR A 319 2.64 12.18 17.15
CA TYR A 319 3.30 12.44 18.42
C TYR A 319 2.77 11.44 19.44
N TYR A 320 3.71 10.84 20.16
CA TYR A 320 3.39 10.00 21.29
C TYR A 320 2.77 10.84 22.40
N HIS A 321 1.65 10.35 22.92
CA HIS A 321 1.04 10.89 24.12
C HIS A 321 0.62 9.77 25.02
N ARG A 322 0.92 9.88 26.31
CA ARG A 322 0.52 8.88 27.31
C ARG A 322 -0.98 8.66 27.28
N SER A 323 -1.40 7.41 27.13
CA SER A 323 -2.80 7.05 26.88
C SER A 323 -3.72 7.46 28.03
N ASN A 324 -3.25 7.35 29.28
CA ASN A 324 -4.03 7.68 30.48
C ASN A 324 -4.41 9.16 30.61
N ASN A 325 -3.75 10.07 29.87
CA ASN A 325 -3.94 11.52 29.98
C ASN A 325 -4.54 12.15 28.70
N SER A 326 -4.86 11.34 27.69
CA SER A 326 -5.21 11.85 26.37
C SER A 326 -6.68 11.63 26.04
N ASP A 327 -7.40 12.71 25.76
CA ASP A 327 -8.74 12.67 25.14
C ASP A 327 -8.66 11.86 23.82
N PRO A 328 -9.38 10.72 23.66
CA PRO A 328 -9.34 9.92 22.43
C PRO A 328 -9.64 10.76 21.17
N LEU A 329 -10.58 11.71 21.26
CA LEU A 329 -10.90 12.61 20.15
C LEU A 329 -9.84 13.69 19.88
N ALA A 330 -8.91 13.93 20.80
CA ALA A 330 -7.77 14.82 20.54
C ALA A 330 -6.84 14.24 19.47
N TYR A 331 -6.68 12.91 19.39
CA TYR A 331 -5.94 12.28 18.30
C TYR A 331 -6.59 12.57 16.94
N LEU A 332 -7.92 12.52 16.86
CA LEU A 332 -8.65 12.85 15.64
C LEU A 332 -8.48 14.32 15.22
N LYS A 333 -8.56 15.25 16.18
CA LYS A 333 -8.32 16.68 15.92
C LYS A 333 -6.90 16.93 15.41
N ARG A 334 -5.90 16.31 16.04
CA ARG A 334 -4.48 16.41 15.65
C ARG A 334 -4.24 15.81 14.26
N ALA A 335 -4.79 14.62 13.99
CA ALA A 335 -4.70 13.96 12.69
C ALA A 335 -5.31 14.83 11.58
N LYS A 336 -6.51 15.39 11.82
CA LYS A 336 -7.18 16.28 10.85
C LYS A 336 -6.34 17.52 10.54
N ALA A 337 -5.84 18.20 11.56
CA ALA A 337 -5.01 19.39 11.38
C ALA A 337 -3.71 19.08 10.60
N MET A 338 -3.07 17.96 10.92
CA MET A 338 -1.86 17.50 10.23
C MET A 338 -2.16 17.17 8.75
N ILE A 339 -3.20 16.39 8.46
CA ILE A 339 -3.54 15.97 7.10
C ILE A 339 -4.00 17.14 6.24
N ASP A 340 -4.77 18.10 6.79
CA ASP A 340 -5.16 19.30 6.05
C ASP A 340 -3.95 20.13 5.63
N ARG A 341 -2.99 20.32 6.56
CA ARG A 341 -1.73 21.00 6.26
C ARG A 341 -0.95 20.28 5.16
N LYS A 342 -0.90 18.95 5.21
CA LYS A 342 -0.22 18.09 4.22
C LYS A 342 -0.92 18.06 2.86
N LYS A 343 -2.24 18.22 2.81
CA LYS A 343 -2.99 18.39 1.55
C LYS A 343 -2.72 19.75 0.91
N GLN A 344 -2.52 20.80 1.71
CA GLN A 344 -2.19 22.15 1.22
C GLN A 344 -0.75 22.28 0.71
N SER A 345 0.19 21.48 1.20
CA SER A 345 1.61 21.57 0.83
C SER A 345 1.95 21.01 -0.57
N LEU A 346 0.99 20.39 -1.27
CA LEU A 346 1.21 19.67 -2.55
C LEU A 346 2.40 18.70 -2.50
N GLU A 347 2.76 18.23 -1.30
CA GLU A 347 3.96 17.48 -0.96
C GLU A 347 4.15 16.24 -1.84
N ALA A 348 3.05 15.52 -2.07
CA ALA A 348 3.01 14.36 -2.94
C ALA A 348 3.39 14.67 -4.41
N HIS A 349 2.92 15.79 -4.94
CA HIS A 349 3.25 16.19 -6.32
C HIS A 349 4.69 16.67 -6.42
N PHE A 350 5.16 17.40 -5.41
CA PHE A 350 6.55 17.86 -5.34
C PHE A 350 7.50 16.66 -5.24
N SER A 351 7.25 15.72 -4.32
CA SER A 351 8.10 14.55 -4.11
C SER A 351 8.20 13.66 -5.36
N TYR A 352 7.10 13.49 -6.10
CA TYR A 352 7.13 12.78 -7.39
C TYR A 352 7.97 13.52 -8.44
N LYS A 353 7.79 14.84 -8.60
CA LYS A 353 8.59 15.61 -9.57
C LYS A 353 10.08 15.61 -9.23
N VAL A 354 10.42 15.72 -7.95
CA VAL A 354 11.81 15.61 -7.49
C VAL A 354 12.35 14.20 -7.77
N GLY A 355 11.57 13.16 -7.45
CA GLY A 355 11.94 11.78 -7.75
C GLY A 355 12.19 11.56 -9.25
N ASP A 356 11.29 12.02 -10.10
CA ASP A 356 11.40 11.92 -11.57
C ASP A 356 12.62 12.67 -12.12
N LEU A 357 12.89 13.88 -11.60
CA LEU A 357 14.08 14.64 -11.93
C LEU A 357 15.36 13.91 -11.53
N VAL A 358 15.43 13.41 -10.29
CA VAL A 358 16.59 12.65 -9.77
C VAL A 358 16.79 11.37 -10.58
N MET A 359 15.73 10.64 -10.89
CA MET A 359 15.77 9.44 -11.74
C MET A 359 16.32 9.75 -13.14
N SER A 360 15.90 10.89 -13.73
CA SER A 360 16.28 11.29 -15.08
C SER A 360 17.71 11.85 -15.16
N THR A 361 18.22 12.46 -14.09
CA THR A 361 19.52 13.16 -14.08
C THR A 361 20.63 12.36 -13.42
N LEU A 362 20.38 11.77 -12.25
CA LEU A 362 21.37 11.06 -11.42
C LEU A 362 21.23 9.54 -11.52
N GLY A 363 20.12 9.06 -12.11
CA GLY A 363 19.88 7.65 -12.37
C GLY A 363 19.29 6.87 -11.19
N PRO A 364 18.91 5.60 -11.43
CA PRO A 364 18.14 4.80 -10.47
C PRO A 364 18.90 4.46 -9.18
N LYS A 365 20.23 4.29 -9.24
CA LYS A 365 21.03 3.95 -8.05
C LYS A 365 20.99 5.07 -7.01
N PHE A 366 21.19 6.31 -7.43
CA PHE A 366 21.16 7.46 -6.53
C PHE A 366 19.74 7.73 -6.02
N ALA A 367 18.73 7.60 -6.88
CA ALA A 367 17.33 7.72 -6.48
C ALA A 367 16.92 6.65 -5.45
N SER A 368 17.34 5.40 -5.64
CA SER A 368 17.15 4.29 -4.69
C SER A 368 17.78 4.60 -3.35
N TRP A 369 19.06 4.99 -3.36
CA TRP A 369 19.78 5.38 -2.14
C TRP A 369 19.08 6.52 -1.38
N LEU A 370 18.60 7.55 -2.10
CA LEU A 370 17.88 8.66 -1.50
C LEU A 370 16.56 8.20 -0.86
N ASN A 371 15.78 7.38 -1.57
CA ASN A 371 14.52 6.84 -1.09
C ASN A 371 14.72 5.96 0.16
N TYR A 372 15.69 5.06 0.08
CA TYR A 372 16.08 4.17 1.18
C TYR A 372 16.54 4.96 2.41
N ARG A 373 17.28 6.05 2.22
CA ARG A 373 17.70 6.93 3.32
C ARG A 373 16.53 7.63 3.99
N ILE A 374 15.54 8.09 3.23
CA ILE A 374 14.31 8.68 3.80
C ILE A 374 13.59 7.64 4.65
N LEU A 375 13.37 6.43 4.10
CA LEU A 375 12.76 5.31 4.80
C LEU A 375 13.51 4.99 6.11
N CYS A 376 14.84 4.90 6.08
CA CYS A 376 15.63 4.63 7.29
C CYS A 376 15.60 5.77 8.34
N ASN A 377 15.18 6.97 7.95
CA ASN A 377 15.12 8.14 8.82
C ASN A 377 13.72 8.39 9.39
N THR A 378 12.73 7.58 8.99
CA THR A 378 11.34 7.59 9.48
C THR A 378 11.03 6.34 10.31
N THR A 379 9.88 6.32 10.97
CA THR A 379 9.54 5.26 11.94
C THR A 379 8.75 4.11 11.30
N PHE A 380 7.72 4.39 10.50
CA PHE A 380 6.82 3.36 9.96
C PHE A 380 6.34 3.69 8.55
N THR A 381 5.91 2.67 7.79
CA THR A 381 5.22 2.84 6.50
C THR A 381 3.72 2.69 6.69
N ILE A 382 2.94 3.52 5.99
CA ILE A 382 1.49 3.35 5.87
C ILE A 382 1.05 3.33 4.41
N SER A 383 0.20 2.38 4.05
CA SER A 383 -0.51 2.33 2.77
C SER A 383 -2.00 2.16 3.03
N ASN A 384 -2.84 2.88 2.29
CA ASN A 384 -4.29 2.73 2.34
C ASN A 384 -4.85 2.61 0.92
N VAL A 385 -5.46 1.47 0.60
CA VAL A 385 -6.07 1.18 -0.69
C VAL A 385 -7.57 0.99 -0.51
N VAL A 386 -8.36 1.84 -1.18
CA VAL A 386 -9.82 1.72 -1.19
C VAL A 386 -10.20 0.61 -2.16
N GLY A 387 -10.73 -0.50 -1.64
CA GLY A 387 -11.35 -1.57 -2.43
C GLY A 387 -12.84 -1.34 -2.70
N PRO A 388 -13.54 -2.33 -3.28
CA PRO A 388 -14.92 -2.19 -3.69
C PRO A 388 -15.87 -2.11 -2.49
N GLN A 389 -16.94 -1.32 -2.65
CA GLN A 389 -17.97 -1.16 -1.62
C GLN A 389 -19.01 -2.28 -1.64
N GLU A 390 -19.14 -2.94 -2.79
CA GLU A 390 -20.07 -4.04 -3.03
C GLU A 390 -19.38 -5.39 -2.81
N GLU A 391 -20.15 -6.43 -2.50
CA GLU A 391 -19.64 -7.79 -2.46
C GLU A 391 -19.32 -8.28 -3.88
N ILE A 392 -18.17 -8.94 -4.03
CA ILE A 392 -17.66 -9.42 -5.32
C ILE A 392 -17.47 -10.92 -5.28
N MET A 393 -17.39 -11.52 -6.47
CA MET A 393 -17.01 -12.90 -6.69
C MET A 393 -15.84 -12.99 -7.67
N MET A 394 -14.98 -13.98 -7.47
CA MET A 394 -13.84 -14.29 -8.32
C MET A 394 -13.93 -15.76 -8.73
N VAL A 395 -13.93 -16.02 -10.04
CA VAL A 395 -14.09 -17.39 -10.59
C VAL A 395 -15.30 -18.10 -9.95
N GLU A 396 -16.45 -17.44 -10.02
CA GLU A 396 -17.73 -17.92 -9.46
C GLU A 396 -17.77 -18.13 -7.93
N ASN A 397 -16.71 -17.73 -7.21
CA ASN A 397 -16.60 -17.91 -5.77
C ASN A 397 -16.70 -16.57 -5.03
N PRO A 398 -17.65 -16.39 -4.09
CA PRO A 398 -17.79 -15.15 -3.34
C PRO A 398 -16.54 -14.80 -2.53
N VAL A 399 -16.08 -13.56 -2.63
CA VAL A 399 -14.93 -13.04 -1.87
C VAL A 399 -15.38 -12.62 -0.48
N THR A 400 -14.70 -13.13 0.55
CA THR A 400 -14.99 -12.88 1.96
C THR A 400 -14.12 -11.78 2.56
N TYR A 401 -12.88 -11.62 2.08
CA TYR A 401 -11.99 -10.55 2.49
C TYR A 401 -10.94 -10.22 1.42
N LEU A 402 -10.47 -8.98 1.45
CA LEU A 402 -9.34 -8.50 0.67
C LEU A 402 -8.32 -7.87 1.62
N ARG A 403 -7.07 -8.34 1.55
CA ARG A 403 -5.95 -7.80 2.32
C ARG A 403 -4.78 -7.54 1.38
N ALA A 404 -3.89 -6.65 1.77
CA ALA A 404 -2.65 -6.43 1.04
C ALA A 404 -1.50 -6.17 2.01
N ASN A 405 -0.31 -6.61 1.65
CA ASN A 405 0.92 -6.18 2.30
C ASN A 405 2.05 -6.02 1.27
N ASN A 406 3.21 -5.59 1.75
CA ASN A 406 4.42 -5.52 0.95
C ASN A 406 5.60 -6.11 1.74
N SER A 407 6.69 -6.38 1.03
CA SER A 407 7.95 -6.87 1.60
C SER A 407 9.12 -5.93 1.30
N ALA A 408 10.28 -6.25 1.88
CA ALA A 408 11.55 -5.57 1.61
C ALA A 408 11.56 -4.06 1.92
N LEU A 409 11.03 -3.67 3.09
CA LEU A 409 11.08 -2.31 3.61
C LEU A 409 11.93 -2.23 4.89
N PRO A 410 12.78 -1.19 5.06
CA PRO A 410 13.69 -1.09 6.22
C PRO A 410 12.97 -0.67 7.51
N HIS A 411 11.67 -0.34 7.45
CA HIS A 411 10.88 -0.08 8.65
C HIS A 411 10.60 -1.36 9.43
N ALA A 412 10.64 -1.26 10.76
CA ALA A 412 10.24 -2.34 11.65
C ALA A 412 8.72 -2.48 11.72
N LEU A 413 7.96 -1.41 11.47
CA LEU A 413 6.50 -1.38 11.46
C LEU A 413 5.97 -0.95 10.09
N ILE A 414 5.13 -1.78 9.49
CA ILE A 414 4.52 -1.55 8.18
C ILE A 414 3.02 -1.82 8.29
N LEU A 415 2.22 -0.81 7.94
CA LEU A 415 0.77 -0.81 8.06
C LEU A 415 0.14 -0.73 6.66
N ASN A 416 -0.57 -1.77 6.24
CA ASN A 416 -1.24 -1.79 4.94
C ASN A 416 -2.73 -2.04 5.14
N MET A 417 -3.56 -1.05 4.81
CA MET A 417 -5.01 -1.11 4.96
C MET A 417 -5.72 -1.28 3.63
N VAL A 418 -6.69 -2.18 3.59
CA VAL A 418 -7.58 -2.37 2.44
C VAL A 418 -9.04 -2.38 2.93
N SER A 419 -9.89 -1.58 2.30
CA SER A 419 -11.33 -1.59 2.58
C SER A 419 -12.10 -2.49 1.60
N TYR A 420 -13.02 -3.31 2.10
CA TYR A 420 -13.87 -4.19 1.30
C TYR A 420 -15.24 -4.38 1.95
N ALA A 421 -16.32 -4.19 1.18
CA ALA A 421 -17.70 -4.54 1.58
C ALA A 421 -18.09 -4.08 3.01
N GLY A 422 -17.81 -2.82 3.37
CA GLY A 422 -18.17 -2.26 4.68
C GLY A 422 -17.17 -2.55 5.81
N ARG A 423 -16.18 -3.40 5.59
CA ARG A 423 -15.05 -3.66 6.50
C ARG A 423 -13.77 -3.02 5.97
N ALA A 424 -12.80 -2.77 6.85
CA ALA A 424 -11.44 -2.51 6.45
C ALA A 424 -10.45 -3.30 7.30
N ASP A 425 -9.55 -4.01 6.64
CA ASP A 425 -8.53 -4.81 7.29
C ASP A 425 -7.17 -4.12 7.14
N MET A 426 -6.45 -3.97 8.24
CA MET A 426 -5.08 -3.48 8.28
C MET A 426 -4.14 -4.63 8.62
N GLN A 427 -3.29 -5.00 7.67
CA GLN A 427 -2.15 -5.88 7.92
C GLN A 427 -1.06 -5.10 8.64
N VAL A 428 -0.78 -5.54 9.87
CA VAL A 428 0.27 -5.04 10.75
C VAL A 428 1.47 -5.96 10.62
N GLN A 429 2.39 -5.62 9.72
CA GLN A 429 3.62 -6.37 9.51
C GLN A 429 4.74 -5.76 10.33
N VAL A 430 5.46 -6.62 11.05
CA VAL A 430 6.49 -6.19 11.98
C VAL A 430 7.78 -6.98 11.84
N ALA A 431 8.93 -6.34 12.12
CA ALA A 431 10.19 -7.05 12.32
C ALA A 431 10.15 -7.84 13.64
N LYS A 432 10.22 -9.17 13.54
CA LYS A 432 9.93 -10.12 14.64
C LYS A 432 10.70 -9.81 15.93
N ASP A 433 11.98 -9.46 15.80
CA ASP A 433 12.87 -9.25 16.95
C ASP A 433 12.79 -7.83 17.54
N ILE A 434 12.18 -6.89 16.82
CA ILE A 434 12.00 -5.50 17.29
C ILE A 434 10.62 -5.35 17.95
N ILE A 435 9.58 -5.88 17.31
CA ILE A 435 8.19 -5.85 17.77
C ILE A 435 7.72 -7.31 17.87
N PRO A 436 7.85 -7.95 19.05
CA PRO A 436 7.60 -9.38 19.19
C PRO A 436 6.10 -9.74 19.28
N ASP A 437 5.26 -8.77 19.62
CA ASP A 437 3.82 -8.88 19.92
C ASP A 437 2.92 -8.09 18.95
N PRO A 438 2.90 -8.43 17.64
CA PRO A 438 2.08 -7.74 16.64
C PRO A 438 0.57 -7.90 16.88
N GLU A 439 0.12 -9.01 17.49
CA GLU A 439 -1.29 -9.24 17.81
C GLU A 439 -1.79 -8.23 18.85
N PHE A 440 -0.95 -7.91 19.84
CA PHE A 440 -1.26 -6.87 20.82
C PHE A 440 -1.26 -5.47 20.19
N LEU A 441 -0.33 -5.19 19.28
CA LEU A 441 -0.31 -3.94 18.52
C LEU A 441 -1.56 -3.80 17.63
N ALA A 442 -1.99 -4.87 16.96
CA ALA A 442 -3.22 -4.90 16.18
C ALA A 442 -4.44 -4.58 17.05
N LYS A 443 -4.54 -5.23 18.22
CA LYS A 443 -5.59 -4.95 19.20
C LYS A 443 -5.56 -3.50 19.69
N CYS A 444 -4.38 -2.92 19.91
CA CYS A 444 -4.26 -1.50 20.28
C CYS A 444 -4.90 -0.56 19.23
N PHE A 445 -4.83 -0.91 17.94
CA PHE A 445 -5.51 -0.14 16.90
C PHE A 445 -7.03 -0.34 16.94
N GLU A 446 -7.50 -1.57 17.14
CA GLU A 446 -8.94 -1.87 17.24
C GLU A 446 -9.57 -1.15 18.44
N ASP A 447 -8.97 -1.29 19.63
CA ASP A 447 -9.39 -0.63 20.86
C ASP A 447 -9.41 0.90 20.69
N ALA A 448 -8.41 1.47 20.00
CA ALA A 448 -8.36 2.91 19.77
C ALA A 448 -9.56 3.42 18.94
N LEU A 449 -10.06 2.65 17.97
CA LEU A 449 -11.26 3.03 17.23
C LEU A 449 -12.51 2.92 18.13
N LEU A 450 -12.61 1.85 18.91
CA LEU A 450 -13.75 1.60 19.80
C LEU A 450 -13.87 2.70 20.85
N GLU A 451 -12.78 3.09 21.51
CA GLU A 451 -12.77 4.16 22.51
C GLU A 451 -13.17 5.51 21.89
N MET A 452 -12.68 5.84 20.70
CA MET A 452 -13.11 7.04 20.00
C MET A 452 -14.61 6.99 19.67
N LYS A 453 -15.14 5.83 19.28
CA LYS A 453 -16.57 5.64 18.98
C LYS A 453 -17.42 5.82 20.23
N GLU A 454 -17.06 5.14 21.32
CA GLU A 454 -17.75 5.24 22.62
C GLU A 454 -17.84 6.69 23.08
N GLN A 455 -16.75 7.45 22.95
CA GLN A 455 -16.74 8.86 23.34
C GLN A 455 -17.64 9.74 22.46
N VAL A 456 -17.84 9.40 21.19
CA VAL A 456 -18.77 10.10 20.30
C VAL A 456 -20.20 9.74 20.65
N THR A 457 -20.48 8.46 20.85
CA THR A 457 -21.82 7.97 21.17
C THR A 457 -22.29 8.45 22.54
N ALA A 458 -21.40 8.58 23.52
CA ALA A 458 -21.73 9.14 24.84
C ALA A 458 -22.10 10.64 24.81
N LYS A 459 -21.83 11.35 23.70
CA LYS A 459 -22.18 12.76 23.51
C LYS A 459 -23.44 12.99 22.67
N ILE A 460 -24.01 11.91 22.12
CA ILE A 460 -25.29 11.88 21.40
C ILE A 460 -26.36 11.49 22.41
#